data_AF-A0A8J3LX99-F1
#
_entry.id   AF-A0A8J3LX99-F1
#
_cell.length_a   1.000
_cell.length_b   1.000
_cell.length_c   1.000
_cell.angle_alpha   90.00
_cell.angle_beta   90.00
_cell.angle_gamma   90.00
#
_symmetry.space_group_name_H-M   'P 1'
#
loop_
_entity.id
_entity.type
_entity.pdbx_description
1 polymer ?
#
loop_
_entity_poly.entity_id
_entity_poly.type
_entity_poly.pdbx_seq_one_letter_code
_entity_poly.pdbx_strand_id
1 'polypeptide(L)'
;MSAHLARRVLAELIGTALLVFFGAGAVVAAILAGEGRLDYAGLGVIGLAFGLVIAVVSYVFGPISGAHVNPAVSIALAAVRRFPWRDVPAYVAAQVVGGVLGGVLVVAVFGPRATQIGGVGLTALSPLAGYARGVAAEALGTFLWLLAYLAVAIDRRAPPGPAGFVVGLAVSVAIFVVGPLTGASLNPARTLGSYLPNALFGGFTPWAELWVYVVGPLIGGVLAALAYVAVARPGREVGEEAAPSVDAAPSADAAPSADAAPSADAAPSADADADADADADAVQRDDLPDARDGERE
;
A
#
# COMPACT_ATOMS: atom_id res chain seq x y z
N MET A 1 13.70 -20.77 1.72
CA MET A 1 12.69 -19.70 1.95
C MET A 1 11.45 -20.35 2.52
N SER A 2 10.87 -19.87 3.63
CA SER A 2 9.62 -20.45 4.15
C SER A 2 8.48 -20.21 3.16
N ALA A 3 7.48 -21.12 3.11
CA ALA A 3 6.32 -20.97 2.22
C ALA A 3 5.59 -19.62 2.42
N HIS A 4 5.59 -19.13 3.66
CA HIS A 4 5.05 -17.82 4.02
C HIS A 4 5.84 -16.64 3.41
N LEU A 5 7.18 -16.69 3.40
CA LEU A 5 8.00 -15.63 2.78
C LEU A 5 7.89 -15.67 1.25
N ALA A 6 7.82 -16.86 0.64
CA ALA A 6 7.65 -17.01 -0.80
C ALA A 6 6.39 -16.31 -1.32
N ARG A 7 5.26 -16.50 -0.63
CA ARG A 7 3.99 -15.85 -0.97
C ARG A 7 4.07 -14.32 -0.89
N ARG A 8 4.75 -13.81 0.14
CA ARG A 8 4.95 -12.36 0.32
C ARG A 8 5.83 -11.76 -0.77
N VAL A 9 6.92 -12.43 -1.10
CA VAL A 9 7.84 -12.06 -2.19
C VAL A 9 7.10 -12.01 -3.53
N LEU A 10 6.24 -13.00 -3.81
CA LEU A 10 5.45 -13.00 -5.04
C LEU A 10 4.44 -11.84 -5.07
N ALA A 11 3.77 -11.55 -3.95
CA ALA A 11 2.86 -10.41 -3.84
C ALA A 11 3.57 -9.07 -4.06
N GLU A 12 4.79 -8.90 -3.52
CA GLU A 12 5.62 -7.70 -3.77
C GLU A 12 6.05 -7.58 -5.23
N LEU A 13 6.41 -8.69 -5.87
CA LEU A 13 6.75 -8.71 -7.30
C LEU A 13 5.57 -8.28 -8.16
N ILE A 14 4.40 -8.90 -7.97
CA ILE A 14 3.20 -8.61 -8.76
C ILE A 14 2.71 -7.18 -8.46
N GLY A 15 2.63 -6.80 -7.19
CA GLY A 15 2.20 -5.46 -6.78
C GLY A 15 3.08 -4.36 -7.37
N THR A 16 4.41 -4.54 -7.38
CA THR A 16 5.32 -3.55 -7.97
C THR A 16 5.25 -3.53 -9.50
N ALA A 17 5.00 -4.68 -10.14
CA ALA A 17 4.75 -4.73 -11.58
C ALA A 17 3.48 -3.95 -11.97
N LEU A 18 2.38 -4.12 -11.23
CA LEU A 18 1.14 -3.37 -11.46
C LEU A 18 1.33 -1.88 -11.21
N LEU A 19 2.04 -1.51 -10.13
CA LEU A 19 2.39 -0.11 -9.84
C LEU A 19 3.11 0.54 -11.02
N VAL A 20 4.17 -0.08 -11.53
CA VAL A 20 4.94 0.51 -12.64
C VAL A 20 4.13 0.48 -13.93
N PHE A 21 3.42 -0.62 -14.22
CA PHE A 21 2.61 -0.71 -15.44
C PHE A 21 1.53 0.36 -15.52
N PHE A 22 0.66 0.47 -14.51
CA PHE A 22 -0.44 1.44 -14.54
C PHE A 22 0.01 2.86 -14.20
N GLY A 23 0.94 3.03 -13.26
CA GLY A 23 1.46 4.35 -12.89
C GLY A 23 2.35 4.93 -13.99
N ALA A 24 3.49 4.29 -14.28
CA ALA A 24 4.42 4.81 -15.29
C ALA A 24 3.82 4.70 -16.71
N GLY A 25 2.99 3.69 -16.99
CA GLY A 25 2.22 3.62 -18.23
C GLY A 25 1.23 4.77 -18.40
N ALA A 26 0.64 5.31 -17.33
CA ALA A 26 -0.21 6.50 -17.43
C ALA A 26 0.56 7.73 -17.93
N VAL A 27 1.87 7.83 -17.65
CA VAL A 27 2.72 8.89 -18.22
C VAL A 27 2.80 8.74 -19.74
N VAL A 28 3.08 7.52 -20.21
CA VAL A 28 3.15 7.23 -21.65
C VAL A 28 1.79 7.50 -22.32
N ALA A 29 0.70 7.04 -21.71
CA ALA A 29 -0.65 7.27 -22.21
C ALA A 29 -1.01 8.76 -22.28
N ALA A 30 -0.71 9.53 -21.23
CA ALA A 30 -0.99 10.96 -21.19
C ALA A 30 -0.19 11.73 -22.25
N ILE A 31 1.09 11.41 -22.44
CA ILE A 31 1.92 12.05 -23.47
C ILE A 31 1.40 11.72 -24.87
N LEU A 32 0.98 10.47 -25.12
CA LEU A 32 0.42 10.09 -26.41
C LEU A 32 -0.93 10.77 -26.70
N ALA A 33 -1.80 10.83 -25.70
CA ALA A 33 -3.09 11.52 -25.81
C ALA A 33 -2.93 13.05 -25.96
N GLY A 34 -1.90 13.62 -25.34
CA GLY A 34 -1.54 15.03 -25.42
C GLY A 34 -0.64 15.39 -26.61
N GLU A 35 -0.54 14.54 -27.63
CA GLU A 35 0.25 14.78 -28.84
C GLU A 35 1.73 15.13 -28.56
N GLY A 36 2.33 14.45 -27.57
CA GLY A 36 3.72 14.67 -27.17
C GLY A 36 3.91 15.74 -26.09
N ARG A 37 2.83 16.35 -25.59
CA ARG A 37 2.87 17.40 -24.55
C ARG A 37 2.25 16.90 -23.25
N LEU A 38 2.79 17.37 -22.14
CA LEU A 38 2.24 17.14 -20.81
C LEU A 38 2.05 18.50 -20.11
N ASP A 39 0.81 18.81 -19.77
CA ASP A 39 0.45 19.98 -18.97
C ASP A 39 0.14 19.57 -17.52
N TYR A 40 -0.23 20.56 -16.69
CA TYR A 40 -0.51 20.29 -15.27
C TYR A 40 -1.77 19.43 -15.07
N ALA A 41 -2.76 19.52 -15.96
CA ALA A 41 -3.95 18.67 -15.90
C ALA A 41 -3.59 17.20 -16.21
N GLY A 42 -2.77 16.96 -17.24
CA GLY A 42 -2.22 15.65 -17.56
C GLY A 42 -1.38 15.09 -16.41
N LEU A 43 -0.57 15.92 -15.75
CA LEU A 43 0.14 15.53 -14.52
C LEU A 43 -0.85 15.14 -13.39
N GLY A 44 -1.97 15.85 -13.27
CA GLY A 44 -3.04 15.51 -12.33
C GLY A 44 -3.62 14.12 -12.57
N VAL A 45 -3.90 13.77 -13.84
CA VAL A 45 -4.39 12.43 -14.21
C VAL A 45 -3.34 11.36 -13.91
N ILE A 46 -2.06 11.63 -14.21
CA ILE A 46 -0.95 10.73 -13.87
C ILE A 46 -0.88 10.50 -12.36
N GLY A 47 -0.91 11.57 -11.55
CA GLY A 47 -0.85 11.46 -10.10
C GLY A 47 -2.00 10.64 -9.53
N LEU A 48 -3.23 10.86 -10.04
CA LEU A 48 -4.39 10.03 -9.69
C LEU A 48 -4.20 8.57 -10.10
N ALA A 49 -3.68 8.28 -11.29
CA ALA A 49 -3.44 6.91 -11.74
C ALA A 49 -2.46 6.18 -10.79
N PHE A 50 -1.36 6.83 -10.39
CA PHE A 50 -0.43 6.29 -9.41
C PHE A 50 -1.09 6.06 -8.04
N GLY A 51 -1.86 7.03 -7.53
CA GLY A 51 -2.54 6.88 -6.26
C GLY A 51 -3.59 5.77 -6.26
N LEU A 52 -4.39 5.67 -7.33
CA LEU A 52 -5.41 4.65 -7.47
C LEU A 52 -4.82 3.24 -7.61
N VAL A 53 -3.74 3.06 -8.38
CA VAL A 53 -3.10 1.73 -8.45
C VAL A 53 -2.47 1.35 -7.11
N ILE A 54 -1.88 2.30 -6.37
CA ILE A 54 -1.38 2.04 -5.01
C ILE A 54 -2.52 1.62 -4.09
N ALA A 55 -3.68 2.29 -4.14
CA ALA A 55 -4.85 1.91 -3.36
C ALA A 55 -5.29 0.47 -3.69
N VAL A 56 -5.45 0.14 -4.97
CA VAL A 56 -5.82 -1.21 -5.43
C VAL A 56 -4.81 -2.26 -4.95
N VAL A 57 -3.52 -2.04 -5.21
CA VAL A 57 -2.43 -2.94 -4.80
C VAL A 57 -2.41 -3.12 -3.28
N SER A 58 -2.67 -2.06 -2.52
CA SER A 58 -2.72 -2.10 -1.06
C SER A 58 -3.88 -2.96 -0.55
N TYR A 59 -5.07 -2.86 -1.16
CA TYR A 59 -6.21 -3.70 -0.77
C TYR A 59 -6.02 -5.16 -1.17
N VAL A 60 -5.41 -5.43 -2.32
CA VAL A 60 -5.21 -6.79 -2.84
C VAL A 60 -4.07 -7.50 -2.09
N PHE A 61 -2.92 -6.85 -1.94
CA PHE A 61 -1.69 -7.49 -1.43
C PHE A 61 -1.32 -7.08 0.00
N GLY A 62 -1.95 -6.05 0.57
CA GLY A 62 -1.71 -5.60 1.93
C GLY A 62 -1.86 -6.72 2.97
N PRO A 63 -2.95 -7.50 2.96
CA PRO A 63 -3.12 -8.65 3.87
C PRO A 63 -2.09 -9.77 3.67
N ILE A 64 -1.37 -9.79 2.55
CA ILE A 64 -0.42 -10.84 2.20
C ILE A 64 1.00 -10.41 2.57
N SER A 65 1.51 -9.32 1.99
CA SER A 65 2.90 -8.87 2.14
C SER A 65 3.08 -7.58 2.95
N GLY A 66 1.99 -6.87 3.26
CA GLY A 66 2.01 -5.48 3.71
C GLY A 66 2.00 -4.47 2.56
N ALA A 67 2.00 -4.95 1.30
CA ALA A 67 2.03 -4.14 0.08
C ALA A 67 3.06 -3.01 0.14
N HIS A 68 4.32 -3.34 0.45
CA HIS A 68 5.37 -2.32 0.52
C HIS A 68 5.61 -1.72 -0.85
N VAL A 69 5.72 -2.59 -1.87
CA VAL A 69 5.94 -2.31 -3.30
C VAL A 69 7.01 -1.25 -3.59
N ASN A 70 7.93 -1.08 -2.64
CA ASN A 70 8.90 0.00 -2.59
C ASN A 70 10.06 -0.36 -1.63
N PRO A 71 11.30 -0.33 -2.12
CA PRO A 71 12.48 -0.56 -1.29
C PRO A 71 12.60 0.40 -0.10
N ALA A 72 12.24 1.67 -0.29
CA ALA A 72 12.32 2.69 0.76
C ALA A 72 11.37 2.40 1.94
N VAL A 73 10.17 1.86 1.67
CA VAL A 73 9.23 1.42 2.70
C VAL A 73 9.80 0.27 3.50
N SER A 74 10.29 -0.75 2.80
CA SER A 74 10.80 -1.98 3.41
C SER A 74 11.96 -1.67 4.37
N ILE A 75 12.85 -0.76 3.96
CA ILE A 75 13.97 -0.30 4.76
C ILE A 75 13.51 0.60 5.91
N ALA A 76 12.62 1.56 5.66
CA ALA A 76 12.11 2.47 6.69
C ALA A 76 11.39 1.73 7.83
N LEU A 77 10.52 0.77 7.49
CA LEU A 77 9.85 -0.07 8.49
C LEU A 77 10.84 -0.94 9.26
N ALA A 78 11.89 -1.45 8.61
CA ALA A 78 12.93 -2.20 9.29
C ALA A 78 13.74 -1.33 10.26
N ALA A 79 14.03 -0.08 9.90
CA ALA A 79 14.72 0.89 10.75
C ALA A 79 13.96 1.18 12.06
N VAL A 80 12.63 1.17 12.04
CA VAL A 80 11.78 1.33 13.24
C VAL A 80 11.28 0.00 13.82
N ARG A 81 11.89 -1.13 13.46
CA ARG A 81 11.58 -2.48 13.95
C ARG A 81 10.12 -2.93 13.71
N ARG A 82 9.49 -2.38 12.67
CA ARG A 82 8.16 -2.79 12.19
C ARG A 82 8.22 -3.84 11.08
N PHE A 83 9.42 -4.12 10.54
CA PHE A 83 9.65 -5.16 9.55
C PHE A 83 11.00 -5.86 9.80
N PRO A 84 11.13 -7.20 9.67
CA PRO A 84 12.37 -7.90 9.96
C PRO A 84 13.44 -7.63 8.89
N TRP A 85 14.62 -7.16 9.32
CA TRP A 85 15.77 -6.88 8.44
C TRP A 85 16.17 -8.05 7.52
N ARG A 86 16.04 -9.29 8.00
CA ARG A 86 16.35 -10.49 7.21
C ARG A 86 15.46 -10.68 5.97
N ASP A 87 14.26 -10.10 5.97
CA ASP A 87 13.31 -10.22 4.84
C ASP A 87 13.50 -9.09 3.82
N VAL A 88 14.17 -7.98 4.21
CA VAL A 88 14.37 -6.79 3.37
C VAL A 88 15.03 -7.11 2.03
N PRO A 89 16.14 -7.89 1.96
CA PRO A 89 16.77 -8.18 0.67
C PRO A 89 15.84 -8.89 -0.32
N ALA A 90 15.01 -9.83 0.19
CA ALA A 90 14.07 -10.56 -0.65
C ALA A 90 12.93 -9.66 -1.16
N TYR A 91 12.44 -8.75 -0.32
CA TYR A 91 11.43 -7.76 -0.71
C TYR A 91 12.00 -6.78 -1.74
N VAL A 92 13.18 -6.21 -1.51
CA VAL A 92 13.82 -5.27 -2.44
C VAL A 92 14.07 -5.93 -3.79
N ALA A 93 14.58 -7.16 -3.81
CA ALA A 93 14.78 -7.90 -5.06
C ALA A 93 13.45 -8.13 -5.80
N ALA A 94 12.40 -8.56 -5.09
CA ALA A 94 11.08 -8.77 -5.67
C ALA A 94 10.49 -7.48 -6.27
N GLN A 95 10.63 -6.37 -5.56
CA GLN A 95 10.13 -5.06 -5.97
C GLN A 95 10.88 -4.57 -7.22
N VAL A 96 12.21 -4.67 -7.24
CA VAL A 96 13.01 -4.27 -8.41
C VAL A 96 12.67 -5.13 -9.62
N VAL A 97 12.62 -6.45 -9.48
CA VAL A 97 12.22 -7.36 -10.57
C VAL A 97 10.80 -7.06 -11.03
N GLY A 98 9.85 -6.90 -10.11
CA GLY A 98 8.48 -6.51 -10.38
C GLY A 98 8.39 -5.19 -11.15
N GLY A 99 9.09 -4.16 -10.70
CA GLY A 99 9.13 -2.87 -11.37
C GLY A 99 9.65 -2.97 -12.80
N VAL A 100 10.74 -3.72 -13.02
CA VAL A 100 11.29 -3.96 -14.38
C VAL A 100 10.28 -4.70 -15.24
N LEU A 101 9.61 -5.74 -14.72
CA LEU A 101 8.54 -6.43 -15.44
C LEU A 101 7.40 -5.49 -15.81
N GLY A 102 6.99 -4.61 -14.90
CA GLY A 102 5.98 -3.58 -15.17
C GLY A 102 6.39 -2.66 -16.32
N GLY A 103 7.63 -2.18 -16.36
CA GLY A 103 8.12 -1.35 -17.46
C GLY A 103 8.28 -2.11 -18.78
N VAL A 104 8.68 -3.39 -18.74
CA VAL A 104 8.65 -4.27 -19.94
C VAL A 104 7.22 -4.39 -20.48
N LEU A 105 6.22 -4.55 -19.59
CA LEU A 105 4.82 -4.59 -20.00
C LEU A 105 4.34 -3.26 -20.61
N VAL A 106 4.81 -2.12 -20.11
CA VAL A 106 4.56 -0.81 -20.76
C VAL A 106 5.10 -0.82 -22.18
N VAL A 107 6.34 -1.27 -22.41
CA VAL A 107 6.90 -1.38 -23.76
C VAL A 107 6.11 -2.36 -24.63
N ALA A 108 5.71 -3.51 -24.08
CA ALA A 108 4.94 -4.51 -24.82
C ALA A 108 3.57 -3.97 -25.30
N VAL A 109 2.90 -3.17 -24.47
CA VAL A 109 1.55 -2.63 -24.78
C VAL A 109 1.62 -1.39 -25.67
N PHE A 110 2.54 -0.45 -25.40
CA PHE A 110 2.64 0.80 -26.14
C PHE A 110 3.60 0.74 -27.35
N GLY A 111 4.30 -0.38 -27.52
CA GLY A 111 5.24 -0.60 -28.60
C GLY A 111 6.43 0.39 -28.58
N PRO A 112 7.04 0.68 -29.76
CA PRO A 112 8.19 1.57 -29.84
C PRO A 112 7.95 2.99 -29.29
N ARG A 113 6.70 3.46 -29.29
CA ARG A 113 6.36 4.79 -28.76
C ARG A 113 6.60 4.90 -27.24
N ALA A 114 6.59 3.77 -26.53
CA ALA A 114 6.90 3.71 -25.10
C ALA A 114 8.27 4.32 -24.80
N THR A 115 9.29 4.03 -25.61
CA THR A 115 10.66 4.53 -25.40
C THR A 115 10.97 5.78 -26.20
N GLN A 116 10.42 5.92 -27.41
CA GLN A 116 10.70 7.07 -28.29
C GLN A 116 10.14 8.40 -27.78
N ILE A 117 8.98 8.37 -27.14
CA ILE A 117 8.28 9.56 -26.68
C ILE A 117 7.98 9.46 -25.18
N GLY A 118 7.52 8.29 -24.72
CA GLY A 118 7.06 8.11 -23.35
C GLY A 118 8.14 7.86 -22.30
N GLY A 119 9.37 7.52 -22.70
CA GLY A 119 10.46 7.14 -21.78
C GLY A 119 10.12 6.00 -20.82
N VAL A 120 9.14 5.15 -21.13
CA VAL A 120 8.54 4.16 -20.21
C VAL A 120 8.07 4.80 -18.88
N GLY A 121 7.64 6.07 -18.96
CA GLY A 121 7.25 6.88 -17.80
C GLY A 121 8.38 7.14 -16.81
N LEU A 122 9.63 7.23 -17.29
CA LEU A 122 10.80 7.52 -16.46
C LEU A 122 10.66 8.83 -15.69
N THR A 123 11.31 8.89 -14.54
CA THR A 123 11.51 10.11 -13.76
C THR A 123 12.82 10.78 -14.17
N ALA A 124 12.79 12.10 -14.35
CA ALA A 124 13.97 12.90 -14.63
C ALA A 124 13.93 14.22 -13.86
N LEU A 125 15.11 14.75 -13.51
CA LEU A 125 15.24 16.05 -12.89
C LEU A 125 14.84 17.15 -13.88
N SER A 126 13.97 18.05 -13.43
CA SER A 126 13.72 19.25 -14.20
C SER A 126 14.93 20.20 -14.13
N PRO A 127 15.13 21.07 -15.14
CA PRO A 127 16.18 22.09 -15.10
C PRO A 127 16.13 23.02 -13.87
N LEU A 128 14.99 23.08 -13.17
CA LEU A 128 14.77 23.92 -12.00
C LEU A 128 15.30 23.30 -10.69
N ALA A 129 15.38 21.97 -10.60
CA ALA A 129 15.71 21.27 -9.37
C ALA A 129 17.23 21.16 -9.16
N GLY A 130 17.94 20.58 -10.13
CA GLY A 130 19.30 20.06 -9.90
C GLY A 130 19.32 18.96 -8.84
N TYR A 131 20.50 18.38 -8.58
CA TYR A 131 20.62 17.20 -7.71
C TYR A 131 20.13 17.44 -6.27
N ALA A 132 20.59 18.51 -5.62
CA ALA A 132 20.30 18.74 -4.20
C ALA A 132 18.80 18.98 -3.94
N ARG A 133 18.14 19.82 -4.75
CA ARG A 133 16.70 20.05 -4.60
C ARG A 133 15.91 18.83 -5.06
N GLY A 134 16.41 18.07 -6.03
CA GLY A 134 15.82 16.79 -6.44
C GLY A 134 15.75 15.80 -5.29
N VAL A 135 16.87 15.59 -4.58
CA VAL A 135 16.93 14.74 -3.38
C VAL A 135 15.95 15.23 -2.32
N ALA A 136 15.91 16.53 -2.06
CA ALA A 136 15.01 17.11 -1.07
C ALA A 136 13.53 16.92 -1.45
N ALA A 137 13.18 17.12 -2.72
CA ALA A 137 11.80 16.96 -3.21
C ALA A 137 11.36 15.49 -3.15
N GLU A 138 12.20 14.55 -3.58
CA GLU A 138 11.96 13.11 -3.47
C GLU A 138 11.85 12.65 -2.01
N ALA A 139 12.69 13.19 -1.12
CA ALA A 139 12.60 12.92 0.31
C ALA A 139 11.29 13.44 0.92
N LEU A 140 10.88 14.67 0.60
CA LEU A 140 9.63 15.25 1.12
C LEU A 140 8.39 14.52 0.60
N GLY A 141 8.36 14.18 -0.69
CA GLY A 141 7.27 13.39 -1.27
C GLY A 141 7.18 12.01 -0.61
N THR A 142 8.33 11.33 -0.43
CA THR A 142 8.37 10.01 0.22
C THR A 142 8.00 10.10 1.70
N PHE A 143 8.41 11.17 2.37
CA PHE A 143 8.07 11.44 3.75
C PHE A 143 6.56 11.54 3.93
N LEU A 144 5.87 12.35 3.10
CA LEU A 144 4.43 12.59 3.22
C LEU A 144 3.62 11.29 3.14
N TRP A 145 3.81 10.52 2.07
CA TRP A 145 2.98 9.35 1.86
C TRP A 145 3.33 8.21 2.82
N LEU A 146 4.61 8.06 3.20
CA LEU A 146 4.99 7.04 4.17
C LEU A 146 4.50 7.38 5.59
N LEU A 147 4.45 8.67 5.93
CA LEU A 147 3.82 9.11 7.17
C LEU A 147 2.34 8.71 7.21
N ALA A 148 1.62 8.89 6.09
CA ALA A 148 0.25 8.44 5.95
C ALA A 148 0.16 6.90 6.09
N TYR A 149 1.01 6.14 5.41
CA TYR A 149 1.07 4.68 5.51
C TYR A 149 1.29 4.19 6.93
N LEU A 150 2.24 4.78 7.67
CA LEU A 150 2.46 4.45 9.07
C LEU A 150 1.21 4.73 9.91
N ALA A 151 0.55 5.86 9.66
CA ALA A 151 -0.63 6.28 10.39
C ALA A 151 -1.85 5.39 10.17
N VAL A 152 -2.10 4.93 8.95
CA VAL A 152 -3.35 4.22 8.62
C VAL A 152 -3.19 2.71 8.41
N ALA A 153 -1.99 2.24 8.07
CA ALA A 153 -1.74 0.83 7.77
C ALA A 153 -0.94 0.10 8.88
N ILE A 154 -0.14 0.83 9.67
CA ILE A 154 0.73 0.23 10.69
C ILE A 154 0.22 0.49 12.12
N ASP A 155 -0.34 1.67 12.38
CA ASP A 155 -0.90 1.98 13.70
C ASP A 155 -2.25 1.28 13.92
N ARG A 156 -2.34 0.53 15.02
CA ARG A 156 -3.54 -0.22 15.42
C ARG A 156 -4.67 0.69 15.91
N ARG A 157 -4.39 1.96 16.20
CA ARG A 157 -5.38 2.98 16.58
C ARG A 157 -6.15 3.52 15.38
N ALA A 158 -5.65 3.29 14.16
CA ALA A 158 -6.32 3.74 12.95
C ALA A 158 -7.66 3.03 12.75
N PRO A 159 -8.68 3.72 12.23
CA PRO A 159 -9.94 3.07 11.86
C PRO A 159 -9.68 2.02 10.76
N PRO A 160 -10.33 0.85 10.82
CA PRO A 160 -10.19 -0.17 9.78
C PRO A 160 -10.84 0.31 8.47
N GLY A 161 -10.27 -0.08 7.33
CA GLY A 161 -10.90 0.12 6.02
C GLY A 161 -10.22 1.14 5.08
N PRO A 162 -9.87 2.37 5.48
CA PRO A 162 -9.44 3.40 4.51
C PRO A 162 -7.94 3.36 4.16
N ALA A 163 -7.16 2.43 4.71
CA ALA A 163 -5.70 2.48 4.65
C ALA A 163 -5.14 2.58 3.22
N GLY A 164 -5.53 1.68 2.33
CA GLY A 164 -5.07 1.69 0.95
C GLY A 164 -5.43 2.98 0.20
N PHE A 165 -6.67 3.45 0.37
CA PHE A 165 -7.15 4.66 -0.28
C PHE A 165 -6.41 5.93 0.21
N VAL A 166 -6.23 6.10 1.51
CA VAL A 166 -5.51 7.25 2.09
C VAL A 166 -4.04 7.28 1.65
N VAL A 167 -3.39 6.12 1.62
CA VAL A 167 -2.00 5.99 1.13
C VAL A 167 -1.93 6.37 -0.35
N GLY A 168 -2.86 5.88 -1.17
CA GLY A 168 -2.97 6.26 -2.58
C GLY A 168 -3.15 7.76 -2.80
N LEU A 169 -4.06 8.39 -2.05
CA LEU A 169 -4.25 9.85 -2.12
C LEU A 169 -3.00 10.63 -1.72
N ALA A 170 -2.28 10.17 -0.68
CA ALA A 170 -1.03 10.82 -0.27
C ALA A 170 0.06 10.73 -1.37
N VAL A 171 0.12 9.61 -2.10
CA VAL A 171 0.97 9.47 -3.30
C VAL A 171 0.54 10.45 -4.39
N SER A 172 -0.76 10.57 -4.70
CA SER A 172 -1.25 11.54 -5.68
C SER A 172 -0.86 12.97 -5.32
N VAL A 173 -1.06 13.37 -4.05
CA VAL A 173 -0.70 14.70 -3.55
C VAL A 173 0.81 14.95 -3.69
N ALA A 174 1.63 13.95 -3.34
CA ALA A 174 3.08 14.06 -3.52
C ALA A 174 3.43 14.28 -5.01
N ILE A 175 2.79 13.57 -5.94
CA ILE A 175 3.03 13.73 -7.38
C ILE A 175 2.60 15.11 -7.89
N PHE A 176 1.48 15.66 -7.42
CA PHE A 176 1.03 16.99 -7.85
C PHE A 176 2.04 18.09 -7.53
N VAL A 177 2.74 17.96 -6.40
CA VAL A 177 3.71 18.96 -5.93
C VAL A 177 5.13 18.66 -6.42
N VAL A 178 5.58 17.41 -6.29
CA VAL A 178 6.97 17.00 -6.54
C VAL A 178 7.20 16.63 -8.01
N GLY A 179 6.14 16.25 -8.72
CA GLY A 179 6.16 15.82 -10.12
C GLY A 179 6.87 16.80 -11.05
N PRO A 180 6.54 18.11 -11.04
CA PRO A 180 7.19 19.10 -11.91
C PRO A 180 8.70 19.27 -11.68
N LEU A 181 9.23 18.83 -10.54
CA LEU A 181 10.65 18.98 -10.19
C LEU A 181 11.48 17.73 -10.54
N THR A 182 10.89 16.55 -10.40
CA THR A 182 11.65 15.29 -10.38
C THR A 182 10.95 14.12 -11.07
N GLY A 183 9.69 14.29 -11.49
CA GLY A 183 8.80 13.20 -11.89
C GLY A 183 8.19 12.43 -10.72
N ALA A 184 8.49 12.81 -9.46
CA ALA A 184 7.97 12.21 -8.23
C ALA A 184 8.03 10.67 -8.24
N SER A 185 9.25 10.13 -8.24
CA SER A 185 9.47 8.69 -8.19
C SER A 185 8.98 8.11 -6.86
N LEU A 186 9.51 8.66 -5.76
CA LEU A 186 9.27 8.27 -4.38
C LEU A 186 9.64 6.81 -4.06
N ASN A 187 10.23 6.09 -5.03
CA ASN A 187 10.36 4.65 -5.02
C ASN A 187 11.52 4.17 -5.93
N PRO A 188 12.62 3.65 -5.35
CA PRO A 188 13.76 3.17 -6.13
C PRO A 188 13.42 2.09 -7.16
N ALA A 189 12.50 1.17 -6.82
CA ALA A 189 12.08 0.10 -7.74
C ALA A 189 11.23 0.64 -8.90
N ARG A 190 10.44 1.71 -8.68
CA ARG A 190 9.68 2.38 -9.74
C ARG A 190 10.58 3.11 -10.72
N THR A 191 11.63 3.78 -10.25
CA THR A 191 12.61 4.42 -11.14
C THR A 191 13.34 3.37 -11.97
N LEU A 192 13.91 2.35 -11.33
CA LEU A 192 14.60 1.26 -12.03
C LEU A 192 13.67 0.53 -13.01
N GLY A 193 12.39 0.37 -12.63
CA GLY A 193 11.36 -0.24 -13.45
C GLY A 193 11.10 0.48 -14.77
N SER A 194 11.29 1.80 -14.83
CA SER A 194 11.27 2.54 -16.10
C SER A 194 12.65 2.60 -16.77
N TYR A 195 13.72 2.84 -15.99
CA TYR A 195 15.06 3.09 -16.51
C TYR A 195 15.64 1.90 -17.28
N LEU A 196 15.52 0.69 -16.71
CA LEU A 196 16.07 -0.52 -17.31
C LEU A 196 15.34 -0.88 -18.61
N PRO A 197 14.00 -1.03 -18.65
CA PRO A 197 13.29 -1.27 -19.90
C PRO A 197 13.52 -0.16 -20.92
N ASN A 198 13.50 1.11 -20.51
CA ASN A 198 13.75 2.21 -21.44
C ASN A 198 15.11 2.08 -22.14
N ALA A 199 16.19 1.80 -21.37
CA ALA A 199 17.52 1.60 -21.95
C ALA A 199 17.61 0.33 -22.80
N LEU A 200 17.01 -0.78 -22.35
CA LEU A 200 17.02 -2.06 -23.08
C LEU A 200 16.32 -1.96 -24.43
N PHE A 201 15.27 -1.15 -24.53
CA PHE A 201 14.48 -0.95 -25.73
C PHE A 201 14.84 0.37 -26.47
N GLY A 202 16.08 0.84 -26.30
CA GLY A 202 16.70 1.88 -27.13
C GLY A 202 16.38 3.34 -26.78
N GLY A 203 15.71 3.58 -25.66
CA GLY A 203 15.45 4.93 -25.14
C GLY A 203 16.66 5.51 -24.39
N PHE A 204 16.76 6.84 -24.40
CA PHE A 204 17.75 7.55 -23.59
C PHE A 204 17.34 7.50 -22.11
N THR A 205 18.25 7.07 -21.25
CA THR A 205 18.02 6.95 -19.79
C THR A 205 19.04 7.80 -19.02
N PRO A 206 18.60 8.72 -18.14
CA PRO A 206 19.49 9.60 -17.38
C PRO A 206 20.07 8.87 -16.15
N TRP A 207 20.96 7.90 -16.38
CA TRP A 207 21.56 7.08 -15.33
C TRP A 207 22.28 7.88 -14.23
N ALA A 208 22.82 9.06 -14.56
CA ALA A 208 23.47 9.95 -13.61
C ALA A 208 22.51 10.48 -12.52
N GLU A 209 21.19 10.44 -12.76
CA GLU A 209 20.17 10.92 -11.83
C GLU A 209 19.65 9.80 -10.92
N LEU A 210 19.94 8.53 -11.23
CA LEU A 210 19.41 7.37 -10.51
C LEU A 210 19.62 7.46 -9.00
N TRP A 211 20.79 7.94 -8.56
CA TRP A 211 21.10 8.04 -7.13
C TRP A 211 20.17 8.99 -6.38
N VAL A 212 19.59 10.01 -7.04
CA VAL A 212 18.60 10.91 -6.43
C VAL A 212 17.35 10.13 -6.02
N TYR A 213 16.89 9.26 -6.91
CA TYR A 213 15.71 8.41 -6.73
C TYR A 213 15.97 7.20 -5.81
N VAL A 214 17.22 7.00 -5.38
CA VAL A 214 17.57 6.04 -4.32
C VAL A 214 17.71 6.77 -2.99
N VAL A 215 18.56 7.79 -2.93
CA VAL A 215 18.91 8.50 -1.69
C VAL A 215 17.74 9.32 -1.16
N GLY A 216 17.06 10.09 -2.01
CA GLY A 216 15.91 10.91 -1.60
C GLY A 216 14.83 10.08 -0.91
N PRO A 217 14.29 9.04 -1.57
CA PRO A 217 13.26 8.20 -0.96
C PRO A 217 13.71 7.48 0.31
N LEU A 218 14.96 6.99 0.38
CA LEU A 218 15.49 6.36 1.60
C LEU A 218 15.54 7.34 2.78
N ILE A 219 16.04 8.55 2.56
CA ILE A 219 16.07 9.60 3.59
C ILE A 219 14.64 9.95 4.02
N GLY A 220 13.77 10.26 3.06
CA GLY A 220 12.37 10.63 3.33
C GLY A 220 11.63 9.55 4.11
N GLY A 221 11.79 8.29 3.71
CA GLY A 221 11.13 7.17 4.35
C GLY A 221 11.60 6.94 5.79
N VAL A 222 12.91 6.91 6.02
CA VAL A 222 13.45 6.75 7.38
C VAL A 222 13.03 7.92 8.27
N LEU A 223 13.09 9.16 7.77
CA LEU A 223 12.65 10.33 8.52
C LEU A 223 11.15 10.29 8.86
N ALA A 224 10.28 9.86 7.94
CA ALA A 224 8.85 9.69 8.23
C ALA A 224 8.61 8.65 9.32
N ALA A 225 9.31 7.51 9.25
CA ALA A 225 9.23 6.47 10.26
C ALA A 225 9.66 6.97 11.65
N LEU A 226 10.79 7.68 11.73
CA LEU A 226 11.28 8.26 12.98
C LEU A 226 10.36 9.36 13.50
N ALA A 227 9.90 10.27 12.64
CA ALA A 227 8.99 11.35 13.00
C ALA A 227 7.65 10.81 13.53
N TYR A 228 7.07 9.81 12.85
CA TYR A 228 5.84 9.17 13.31
C TYR A 228 6.03 8.54 14.69
N VAL A 229 7.14 7.83 14.91
CA VAL A 229 7.45 7.24 16.21
C VAL A 229 7.66 8.30 17.29
N ALA A 230 8.27 9.44 16.97
CA ALA A 230 8.51 10.52 17.93
C ALA A 230 7.22 11.26 18.33
N VAL A 231 6.32 11.50 17.37
CA VAL A 231 5.10 12.30 17.60
C VAL A 231 3.92 11.44 18.03
N ALA A 232 3.76 10.23 17.49
CA ALA A 232 2.60 9.39 17.73
C ALA A 232 2.72 8.47 18.95
N ARG A 233 3.88 8.37 19.59
CA ARG A 233 4.00 7.70 20.90
C ARG A 233 3.24 8.53 21.93
N PRO A 234 2.26 7.96 22.65
CA PRO A 234 1.77 8.59 23.86
C PRO A 234 2.99 8.85 24.77
N GLY A 235 3.07 10.03 25.38
CA GLY A 235 3.96 10.22 26.51
C GLY A 235 3.73 9.06 27.47
N ARG A 236 4.81 8.49 28.05
CA ARG A 236 4.66 7.55 29.16
C ARG A 236 3.68 8.20 30.13
N GLU A 237 2.57 7.54 30.45
CA GLU A 237 1.72 7.99 31.54
C GLU A 237 2.64 8.11 32.77
N VAL A 238 2.90 9.35 33.17
CA VAL A 238 3.60 9.65 34.41
C VAL A 238 2.57 9.37 35.48
N GLY A 239 2.68 8.22 36.15
CA GLY A 239 1.90 7.90 37.34
C GLY A 239 1.14 6.57 37.28
N GLU A 240 1.84 5.47 37.06
CA GLU A 240 1.50 4.24 37.78
C GLU A 240 2.69 3.89 38.65
N GLU A 241 2.92 4.76 39.63
CA GLU A 241 3.73 4.45 40.78
C GLU A 241 3.04 3.28 41.47
N ALA A 242 3.71 2.12 41.44
CA ALA A 242 3.22 0.87 41.97
C ALA A 242 2.61 1.09 43.36
N ALA A 243 1.28 0.98 43.44
CA ALA A 243 0.62 0.83 44.72
C ALA A 243 1.22 -0.42 45.39
N PRO A 244 1.75 -0.31 46.63
CA PRO A 244 2.34 -1.47 47.28
C PRO A 244 1.22 -2.49 47.52
N SER A 245 1.36 -3.65 46.88
CA SER A 245 0.49 -4.80 47.12
C SER A 245 0.61 -5.20 48.58
N VAL A 246 -0.47 -4.99 49.33
CA VAL A 246 -0.62 -5.50 50.70
C VAL A 246 -0.92 -6.99 50.57
N ASP A 247 0.08 -7.84 50.80
CA ASP A 247 -0.17 -9.23 51.17
C ASP A 247 1.01 -9.78 51.97
N ALA A 248 0.83 -9.84 53.29
CA ALA A 248 1.61 -10.68 54.18
C ALA A 248 0.78 -11.11 55.41
N ALA A 249 0.23 -12.33 55.30
CA ALA A 249 0.04 -13.35 56.35
C ALA A 249 -1.16 -13.25 57.34
N PRO A 250 -1.52 -14.34 58.06
CA PRO A 250 -1.69 -15.73 57.62
C PRO A 250 -3.03 -16.38 58.09
N SER A 251 -3.27 -17.59 57.60
CA SER A 251 -4.40 -18.51 57.85
C SER A 251 -4.81 -18.74 59.32
N ALA A 252 -6.12 -18.83 59.57
CA ALA A 252 -6.69 -19.37 60.80
C ALA A 252 -7.64 -20.55 60.48
N ASP A 253 -7.23 -21.74 60.92
CA ASP A 253 -8.09 -22.91 61.12
C ASP A 253 -8.99 -22.70 62.36
N ALA A 254 -10.30 -22.91 62.21
CA ALA A 254 -11.19 -23.46 63.24
C ALA A 254 -12.62 -23.65 62.69
N ALA A 255 -13.03 -24.89 62.45
CA ALA A 255 -14.44 -25.34 62.46
C ALA A 255 -14.91 -25.51 63.94
N PRO A 256 -16.21 -25.76 64.31
CA PRO A 256 -17.21 -26.52 63.54
C PRO A 256 -18.74 -26.21 63.75
N SER A 257 -19.54 -26.95 62.95
CA SER A 257 -20.81 -27.65 63.29
C SER A 257 -22.19 -27.14 62.80
N ALA A 258 -22.92 -28.13 62.21
CA ALA A 258 -24.38 -28.37 62.12
C ALA A 258 -25.24 -27.35 61.32
N ASP A 259 -26.31 -27.67 60.58
CA ASP A 259 -27.12 -28.90 60.46
C ASP A 259 -28.05 -28.80 59.21
N ALA A 260 -28.64 -29.94 58.83
CA ALA A 260 -29.92 -30.12 58.11
C ALA A 260 -30.06 -29.84 56.59
N ALA A 261 -30.23 -30.94 55.84
CA ALA A 261 -31.13 -31.03 54.67
C ALA A 261 -32.53 -31.49 55.15
N PRO A 262 -33.63 -31.39 54.35
CA PRO A 262 -33.87 -32.44 53.33
C PRO A 262 -34.66 -32.00 52.07
N SER A 263 -34.64 -32.88 51.04
CA SER A 263 -35.71 -33.31 50.07
C SER A 263 -36.67 -32.28 49.44
N ALA A 264 -37.24 -32.41 48.25
CA ALA A 264 -37.27 -33.32 47.10
C ALA A 264 -38.32 -32.72 46.11
N ASP A 265 -38.70 -33.47 45.07
CA ASP A 265 -39.80 -33.24 44.10
C ASP A 265 -39.55 -32.19 43.00
N ALA A 266 -39.92 -32.38 41.73
CA ALA A 266 -40.40 -33.53 40.96
C ALA A 266 -40.35 -33.09 39.48
N ALA A 267 -40.00 -34.01 38.57
CA ALA A 267 -40.45 -33.95 37.17
C ALA A 267 -41.83 -34.67 37.11
N PRO A 268 -42.71 -34.49 36.10
CA PRO A 268 -42.41 -34.89 34.72
C PRO A 268 -43.19 -34.18 33.57
N SER A 269 -42.82 -34.57 32.34
CA SER A 269 -43.68 -34.74 31.13
C SER A 269 -44.32 -33.51 30.49
N ALA A 270 -44.65 -33.45 29.21
CA ALA A 270 -44.33 -34.11 27.95
C ALA A 270 -45.12 -33.33 26.88
N ASP A 271 -44.99 -33.74 25.61
CA ASP A 271 -45.80 -33.37 24.43
C ASP A 271 -45.35 -32.08 23.71
N ALA A 272 -44.74 -32.14 22.52
CA ALA A 272 -45.12 -32.74 21.23
C ALA A 272 -45.87 -31.75 20.32
N ASP A 273 -45.66 -31.95 19.02
CA ASP A 273 -46.22 -31.28 17.83
C ASP A 273 -45.44 -30.03 17.35
N ALA A 274 -44.64 -30.08 16.29
CA ALA A 274 -44.87 -30.43 14.87
C ALA A 274 -45.30 -29.21 14.01
N ASP A 275 -44.89 -29.28 12.75
CA ASP A 275 -45.18 -28.42 11.59
C ASP A 275 -44.26 -27.19 11.41
N ALA A 276 -43.31 -27.20 10.46
CA ALA A 276 -43.45 -27.18 9.00
C ALA A 276 -44.13 -25.91 8.49
N ASP A 277 -43.36 -24.97 7.92
CA ASP A 277 -43.40 -24.72 6.48
C ASP A 277 -42.46 -23.58 6.09
N ALA A 278 -41.76 -23.81 4.97
CA ALA A 278 -40.86 -22.89 4.33
C ALA A 278 -41.63 -22.19 3.20
N ASP A 279 -41.85 -20.89 3.32
CA ASP A 279 -42.35 -20.06 2.23
C ASP A 279 -41.19 -19.36 1.53
N ALA A 280 -41.02 -19.74 0.27
CA ALA A 280 -40.17 -19.09 -0.71
C ALA A 280 -41.03 -18.11 -1.50
N ASP A 281 -40.80 -16.81 -1.32
CA ASP A 281 -41.49 -15.78 -2.10
C ASP A 281 -40.58 -15.22 -3.21
N ALA A 282 -41.15 -15.29 -4.41
CA ALA A 282 -40.58 -14.94 -5.68
C ALA A 282 -40.53 -13.42 -5.87
N VAL A 283 -39.43 -12.91 -6.44
CA VAL A 283 -39.39 -11.57 -7.05
C VAL A 283 -39.21 -11.73 -8.55
N GLN A 284 -40.29 -11.33 -9.22
CA GLN A 284 -40.57 -11.21 -10.64
C GLN A 284 -39.48 -10.41 -11.38
N ARG A 285 -38.95 -10.99 -12.47
CA ARG A 285 -38.16 -10.28 -13.49
C ARG A 285 -38.98 -10.25 -14.76
N ASP A 286 -39.41 -9.05 -15.16
CA ASP A 286 -40.04 -8.82 -16.45
C ASP A 286 -39.01 -8.81 -17.57
N ASP A 287 -39.43 -9.44 -18.66
CA ASP A 287 -38.76 -9.67 -19.93
C ASP A 287 -38.53 -8.37 -20.74
N LEU A 288 -37.40 -8.33 -21.47
CA LEU A 288 -37.24 -7.53 -22.70
C LEU A 288 -36.47 -8.36 -23.73
N PRO A 289 -37.06 -8.69 -24.90
CA PRO A 289 -36.31 -9.26 -26.01
C PRO A 289 -35.88 -8.20 -27.03
N ASP A 290 -34.57 -8.22 -27.26
CA ASP A 290 -33.79 -8.28 -28.52
C ASP A 290 -34.14 -7.47 -29.80
N ALA A 291 -33.03 -7.17 -30.48
CA ALA A 291 -32.77 -6.35 -31.65
C ALA A 291 -33.61 -6.58 -32.92
N ARG A 292 -33.66 -5.55 -33.78
CA ARG A 292 -33.08 -5.56 -35.15
C ARG A 292 -33.23 -4.22 -35.89
N ASP A 293 -32.14 -3.86 -36.57
CA ASP A 293 -32.00 -3.29 -37.92
C ASP A 293 -32.86 -2.11 -38.40
N GLY A 294 -32.21 -1.09 -38.98
CA GLY A 294 -32.87 -0.18 -39.92
C GLY A 294 -32.17 1.14 -40.21
N GLU A 295 -31.45 1.17 -41.32
CA GLU A 295 -30.83 2.29 -42.05
C GLU A 295 -31.70 3.58 -42.20
N ARG A 296 -31.05 4.76 -42.26
CA ARG A 296 -31.09 5.81 -43.33
C ARG A 296 -31.05 7.25 -42.81
N GLU A 297 -30.26 8.03 -43.57
CA GLU A 297 -30.12 9.50 -43.69
C GLU A 297 -29.33 10.27 -42.63
#